data_AF-A0A9P8K0C1-F1
#
_entry.id   AF-A0A9P8K0C1-F1
#
_cell.length_a   1.000
_cell.length_b   1.000
_cell.length_c   1.000
_cell.angle_alpha   90.00
_cell.angle_beta   90.00
_cell.angle_gamma   90.00
#
_symmetry.space_group_name_H-M   'P 1'
#
loop_
_entity.id
_entity.type
_entity.pdbx_description
1 polymer ?
#
loop_
_entity_poly.entity_id
_entity_poly.type
_entity_poly.pdbx_seq_one_letter_code
_entity_poly.pdbx_strand_id
1 'polypeptide(L)'
;MGYMIGDNVFCGDSILNTDFGTARADFPGGSASDLFSSGRKLLSLPDHVKIWTGHDYLTEERDEAVPFMSVRDHKEKNKHLRDGLTEEEFVALRTHRDATLAAPKLLHPSLQMNIRAGRLPKATASGERFLHLPLKLGGIEW
;
A
#
# COMPACT_ATOMS: atom_id res chain seq x y z
N MET A 1 5.29 -0.04 8.96
CA MET A 1 5.27 0.77 10.20
C MET A 1 5.65 2.20 9.87
N GLY A 2 4.93 3.18 10.42
CA GLY A 2 4.90 4.57 9.95
C GLY A 2 5.56 5.59 10.88
N TYR A 3 5.24 6.87 10.68
CA TYR A 3 5.72 7.99 11.50
C TYR A 3 4.66 8.37 12.55
N MET A 4 5.04 8.35 13.83
CA MET A 4 4.16 8.71 14.95
C MET A 4 4.43 10.14 15.42
N ILE A 5 3.36 10.96 15.49
CA ILE A 5 3.40 12.36 15.94
C ILE A 5 2.20 12.60 16.86
N GLY A 6 2.46 12.63 18.17
CA GLY A 6 1.39 12.60 19.17
C GLY A 6 0.49 11.37 18.99
N ASP A 7 -0.83 11.55 19.03
CA ASP A 7 -1.83 10.48 18.83
C ASP A 7 -2.12 10.20 17.34
N ASN A 8 -1.16 10.43 16.44
CA ASN A 8 -1.31 10.22 15.00
C ASN A 8 -0.19 9.34 14.47
N VAL A 9 -0.54 8.35 13.63
CA VAL A 9 0.42 7.56 12.87
C VAL A 9 0.16 7.67 11.38
N PHE A 10 1.15 8.15 10.64
CA PHE A 10 1.14 8.18 9.18
C PHE A 10 1.73 6.87 8.67
N CYS A 11 0.87 5.93 8.29
CA CYS A 11 1.26 4.52 8.07
C CYS A 11 1.68 4.19 6.62
N GLY A 12 1.57 5.16 5.71
CA GLY A 12 1.75 4.93 4.27
C GLY A 12 0.78 3.86 3.77
N ASP A 13 1.26 2.96 2.92
CA ASP A 13 0.48 1.84 2.37
C ASP A 13 0.64 0.57 3.22
N SER A 14 0.45 0.68 4.54
CA SER A 14 0.33 -0.51 5.42
C SER A 14 -1.14 -0.90 5.56
N ILE A 15 -1.92 -0.04 6.22
CA ILE A 15 -3.36 -0.21 6.43
C ILE A 15 -4.08 0.90 5.67
N LEU A 16 -5.16 0.54 4.98
CA LEU A 16 -6.05 1.46 4.27
C LEU A 16 -7.37 1.58 5.05
N ASN A 17 -8.26 2.49 4.66
CA ASN A 17 -9.55 2.67 5.34
C ASN A 17 -10.31 1.34 5.50
N THR A 18 -11.13 1.25 6.55
CA THR A 18 -11.67 -0.04 7.04
C THR A 18 -12.48 -0.80 6.00
N ASP A 19 -13.15 -0.08 5.10
CA ASP A 19 -13.91 -0.55 3.96
C ASP A 19 -13.03 -1.10 2.82
N PHE A 20 -11.76 -0.74 2.77
CA PHE A 20 -10.80 -1.20 1.77
C PHE A 20 -9.82 -2.26 2.30
N GLY A 21 -9.43 -2.17 3.58
CA GLY A 21 -8.60 -3.17 4.25
C GLY A 21 -7.11 -2.81 4.30
N THR A 22 -6.30 -3.44 3.45
CA THR A 22 -4.83 -3.32 3.42
C THR A 22 -4.29 -3.18 2.00
N ALA A 23 -3.07 -2.65 1.89
CA ALA A 23 -2.36 -2.56 0.64
C ALA A 23 -1.95 -3.94 0.08
N ARG A 24 -1.45 -3.95 -1.16
CA ARG A 24 -0.87 -5.13 -1.83
C ARG A 24 0.51 -5.48 -1.26
N ALA A 25 0.91 -6.74 -1.37
CA ALA A 25 2.17 -7.25 -0.84
C ALA A 25 3.03 -7.99 -1.90
N ASP A 26 2.74 -7.81 -3.19
CA ASP A 26 3.35 -8.53 -4.32
C ASP A 26 4.43 -7.74 -5.08
N PHE A 27 4.80 -6.55 -4.60
CA PHE A 27 6.02 -5.90 -5.11
C PHE A 27 7.27 -6.68 -4.71
N PRO A 28 8.41 -6.54 -5.43
CA PRO A 28 9.66 -7.19 -5.06
C PRO A 28 10.04 -6.90 -3.60
N GLY A 29 10.21 -7.95 -2.81
CA GLY A 29 10.49 -7.85 -1.36
C GLY A 29 9.27 -7.62 -0.47
N GLY A 30 8.05 -7.55 -1.04
CA GLY A 30 6.80 -7.52 -0.30
C GLY A 30 6.45 -8.88 0.30
N SER A 31 5.79 -8.87 1.46
CA SER A 31 5.38 -10.07 2.19
C SER A 31 4.05 -9.81 2.90
N ALA A 32 3.06 -10.67 2.64
CA ALA A 32 1.77 -10.59 3.34
C ALA A 32 1.92 -10.88 4.85
N SER A 33 2.81 -11.78 5.24
CA SER A 33 3.11 -12.05 6.65
C SER A 33 3.72 -10.82 7.35
N ASP A 34 4.66 -10.13 6.70
CA ASP A 34 5.26 -8.91 7.26
C ASP A 34 4.24 -7.78 7.35
N LEU A 35 3.33 -7.69 6.36
CA LEU A 35 2.22 -6.74 6.35
C LEU A 35 1.25 -7.01 7.51
N PHE A 36 0.90 -8.27 7.76
CA PHE A 36 0.08 -8.68 8.89
C PHE A 36 0.74 -8.30 10.21
N SER A 37 2.00 -8.73 10.42
CA SER A 37 2.76 -8.45 11.63
C SER A 37 2.90 -6.95 11.89
N SER A 38 3.18 -6.16 10.84
CA SER A 38 3.23 -4.70 10.92
C SER A 38 1.86 -4.09 11.24
N GLY A 39 0.79 -4.63 10.66
CA GLY A 39 -0.58 -4.21 10.93
C GLY A 39 -0.99 -4.47 12.37
N ARG A 40 -0.73 -5.68 12.88
CA ARG A 40 -1.00 -6.03 14.29
C ARG A 40 -0.21 -5.18 15.27
N LYS A 41 1.04 -4.86 14.96
CA LYS A 41 1.83 -3.90 15.75
C LYS A 41 1.24 -2.48 15.73
N LEU A 42 0.67 -2.04 14.61
CA LEU A 42 0.01 -0.75 14.52
C LEU A 42 -1.31 -0.73 15.31
N LEU A 43 -2.09 -1.81 15.23
CA LEU A 43 -3.36 -1.95 15.94
C LEU A 43 -3.19 -2.26 17.44
N SER A 44 -1.98 -2.52 17.94
CA SER A 44 -1.73 -2.64 19.38
C SER A 44 -1.62 -1.28 20.11
N LEU A 45 -1.64 -0.17 19.36
CA LEU A 45 -1.70 1.18 19.92
C LEU A 45 -3.05 1.45 20.63
N PRO A 46 -3.14 2.51 21.46
CA PRO A 46 -4.39 2.91 22.07
C PRO A 46 -5.49 3.21 21.05
N ASP A 47 -6.72 2.87 21.41
CA ASP A 47 -7.90 2.92 20.54
C ASP A 47 -8.16 4.29 19.90
N HIS A 48 -7.83 5.38 20.59
CA HIS A 48 -8.04 6.75 20.12
C HIS A 48 -7.00 7.22 19.10
N VAL A 49 -5.89 6.49 18.93
CA VAL A 49 -4.83 6.88 18.00
C VAL A 49 -5.36 6.86 16.56
N LYS A 50 -5.08 7.92 15.82
CA LYS A 50 -5.50 8.10 14.43
C LYS A 50 -4.47 7.50 13.49
N ILE A 51 -4.93 6.65 12.57
CA ILE A 51 -4.12 6.07 11.51
C ILE A 51 -4.44 6.81 10.21
N TRP A 52 -3.44 7.54 9.70
CA TRP A 52 -3.49 8.28 8.46
C TRP A 52 -2.88 7.44 7.35
N THR A 53 -3.71 7.05 6.39
CA THR A 53 -3.30 6.18 5.28
C THR A 53 -2.63 6.96 4.14
N GLY A 54 -1.77 6.29 3.38
CA GLY A 54 -1.09 6.90 2.23
C GLY A 54 -2.01 7.14 1.04
N HIS A 55 -3.04 6.31 0.87
CA HIS A 55 -4.00 6.40 -0.22
C HIS A 55 -5.40 6.07 0.23
N ASP A 56 -6.37 6.75 -0.37
CA ASP A 56 -7.77 6.44 -0.17
C ASP A 56 -8.45 6.18 -1.52
N TYR A 57 -8.89 4.94 -1.72
CA TYR A 57 -9.64 4.53 -2.90
C TYR A 57 -11.10 4.36 -2.49
N LEU A 58 -12.00 5.12 -3.11
CA LEU A 58 -13.43 5.00 -2.84
C LEU A 58 -13.89 3.56 -3.11
N THR A 59 -14.78 3.08 -2.24
CA THR A 59 -15.50 1.81 -2.42
C THR A 59 -16.96 2.12 -2.67
N GLU A 60 -17.76 1.11 -3.01
CA GLU A 60 -19.23 1.28 -3.16
C GLU A 60 -19.92 1.72 -1.85
N GLU A 61 -19.22 1.68 -0.71
CA GLU A 61 -19.76 2.03 0.60
C GLU A 61 -19.74 3.54 0.89
N ARG A 62 -19.08 4.35 0.05
CA ARG A 62 -18.96 5.81 0.27
C ARG A 62 -18.56 6.60 -0.97
N ASP A 63 -19.01 7.85 -1.00
CA ASP A 63 -18.73 8.80 -2.09
C ASP A 63 -17.62 9.82 -1.76
N GLU A 64 -17.16 9.88 -0.51
CA GLU A 64 -16.18 10.85 -0.06
C GLU A 64 -14.91 10.20 0.50
N ALA A 65 -13.79 10.90 0.32
CA ALA A 65 -12.50 10.48 0.82
C ALA A 65 -12.40 10.68 2.34
N VAL A 66 -11.82 9.71 3.04
CA VAL A 66 -11.62 9.75 4.49
C VAL A 66 -10.11 9.76 4.78
N PRO A 67 -9.59 10.80 5.47
CA PRO A 67 -8.14 10.96 5.64
C PRO A 67 -7.53 10.06 6.72
N PHE A 68 -8.32 9.67 7.73
CA PHE A 68 -7.87 8.80 8.81
C PHE A 68 -9.04 8.00 9.41
N MET A 69 -8.70 6.89 10.04
CA MET A 69 -9.57 6.10 10.91
C MET A 69 -8.85 5.86 12.25
N SER A 70 -9.58 5.60 13.33
CA SER A 70 -8.95 5.28 14.62
C SER A 70 -8.46 3.83 14.67
N VAL A 71 -7.51 3.52 15.56
CA VAL A 71 -7.12 2.14 15.86
C VAL A 71 -8.35 1.29 16.20
N ARG A 72 -9.29 1.85 16.97
CA ARG A 72 -10.56 1.18 17.29
C ARG A 72 -11.37 0.83 16.05
N ASP A 73 -11.55 1.78 15.13
CA ASP A 73 -12.28 1.54 13.89
C ASP A 73 -11.67 0.37 13.11
N HIS A 74 -10.33 0.30 13.04
CA HIS A 74 -9.65 -0.79 12.37
C HIS A 74 -9.83 -2.14 13.06
N LYS A 75 -9.71 -2.20 14.39
CA LYS A 75 -9.95 -3.43 15.16
C LYS A 75 -11.36 -3.96 14.97
N GLU A 76 -12.36 -3.07 14.92
CA GLU A 76 -13.75 -3.47 14.81
C GLU A 76 -14.15 -3.82 13.36
N LYS A 77 -13.66 -3.06 12.36
CA LYS A 77 -14.28 -3.02 11.03
C LYS A 77 -13.34 -3.29 9.86
N ASN A 78 -12.01 -3.30 10.04
CA ASN A 78 -11.12 -3.47 8.89
C ASN A 78 -11.31 -4.84 8.23
N LYS A 79 -11.69 -4.85 6.95
CA LYS A 79 -12.04 -6.08 6.21
C LYS A 79 -10.94 -7.14 6.20
N HIS A 80 -9.67 -6.74 6.36
CA HIS A 80 -8.54 -7.68 6.31
C HIS A 80 -7.87 -7.86 7.68
N LEU A 81 -7.95 -6.89 8.60
CA LEU A 81 -7.17 -6.87 9.85
C LEU A 81 -7.99 -6.68 11.13
N ARG A 82 -9.33 -6.75 11.06
CA ARG A 82 -10.16 -6.71 12.29
C ARG A 82 -9.74 -7.80 13.28
N ASP A 83 -10.12 -7.60 14.54
CA ASP A 83 -9.90 -8.59 15.58
C ASP A 83 -10.65 -9.89 15.26
N GLY A 84 -10.01 -11.02 15.58
CA GLY A 84 -10.50 -12.36 15.26
C GLY A 84 -10.00 -12.96 13.95
N LEU A 85 -9.35 -12.17 13.06
CA LEU A 85 -8.68 -12.72 11.87
C LEU A 85 -7.27 -13.23 12.18
N THR A 86 -6.98 -14.48 11.79
CA THR A 86 -5.65 -15.08 11.95
C THR A 86 -4.66 -14.62 10.88
N GLU A 87 -3.37 -14.87 11.09
CA GLU A 87 -2.34 -14.57 10.09
C GLU A 87 -2.54 -15.41 8.82
N GLU A 88 -2.90 -16.69 8.97
CA GLU A 88 -3.12 -17.61 7.86
C GLU A 88 -4.28 -17.15 6.97
N GLU A 89 -5.39 -16.72 7.60
CA GLU A 89 -6.54 -16.15 6.89
C GLU A 89 -6.15 -14.88 6.13
N PHE A 90 -5.39 -13.99 6.77
CA PHE A 90 -4.90 -12.77 6.13
C PHE A 90 -3.98 -13.07 4.94
N VAL A 91 -2.99 -13.95 5.12
CA VAL A 91 -2.02 -14.29 4.08
C VAL A 91 -2.70 -14.96 2.90
N ALA A 92 -3.64 -15.87 3.14
CA ALA A 92 -4.43 -16.50 2.08
C ALA A 92 -5.25 -15.47 1.30
N LEU A 93 -5.98 -14.60 2.01
CA LEU A 93 -6.75 -13.49 1.41
C LEU A 93 -5.86 -12.58 0.58
N ARG A 94 -4.73 -12.14 1.15
CA ARG A 94 -3.85 -11.15 0.53
C ARG A 94 -3.17 -11.70 -0.71
N THR A 95 -2.68 -12.94 -0.63
CA THR A 95 -2.03 -13.64 -1.75
C THR A 95 -3.01 -13.85 -2.90
N HIS A 96 -4.23 -14.33 -2.61
CA HIS A 96 -5.25 -14.50 -3.63
C HIS A 96 -5.63 -13.17 -4.28
N ARG A 97 -5.84 -12.13 -3.48
CA ARG A 97 -6.20 -10.80 -4.00
C ARG A 97 -5.09 -10.21 -4.85
N ASP A 98 -3.83 -10.29 -4.42
CA ASP A 98 -2.69 -9.74 -5.16
C ASP A 98 -2.50 -10.39 -6.54
N ALA A 99 -2.76 -11.70 -6.67
CA ALA A 99 -2.71 -12.41 -7.94
C ALA A 99 -3.72 -11.88 -8.99
N THR A 100 -4.76 -11.16 -8.55
CA THR A 100 -5.77 -10.57 -9.44
C THR A 100 -5.49 -9.11 -9.81
N LEU A 101 -4.52 -8.47 -9.17
CA LEU A 101 -4.25 -7.05 -9.36
C LEU A 101 -3.33 -6.80 -10.56
N ALA A 102 -3.76 -5.89 -11.43
CA ALA A 102 -2.86 -5.34 -12.45
C ALA A 102 -1.71 -4.53 -11.81
N ALA A 103 -0.61 -4.39 -12.55
CA ALA A 103 0.46 -3.47 -12.18
C ALA A 103 -0.08 -2.02 -12.15
N PRO A 104 0.31 -1.17 -11.17
CA PRO A 104 -0.14 0.21 -11.16
C PRO A 104 0.29 0.96 -12.42
N LYS A 105 -0.59 1.82 -12.94
CA LYS A 105 -0.40 2.56 -14.19
C LYS A 105 0.93 3.33 -14.27
N LEU A 106 1.36 3.89 -13.14
CA LEU A 106 2.59 4.70 -13.05
C LEU A 106 3.76 3.97 -12.38
N LEU A 107 3.73 2.65 -12.26
CA LEU A 107 4.77 1.88 -11.54
C LEU A 107 6.19 2.20 -12.03
N HIS A 108 6.46 2.05 -13.33
CA HIS A 108 7.82 2.25 -13.87
C HIS A 108 8.29 3.72 -13.85
N PRO A 109 7.46 4.72 -14.22
CA PRO A 109 7.82 6.13 -14.02
C PRO A 109 8.11 6.47 -12.56
N SER A 110 7.21 6.09 -11.64
CA SER A 110 7.33 6.42 -10.22
C SER A 110 8.57 5.80 -9.59
N LEU A 111 8.87 4.51 -9.85
CA LEU A 111 10.05 3.86 -9.29
C LEU A 111 11.37 4.55 -9.70
N GLN A 112 11.47 4.97 -10.96
CA GLN A 112 12.67 5.65 -11.46
C GLN A 112 12.90 7.00 -10.77
N MET A 113 11.85 7.73 -10.43
CA MET A 113 11.96 9.01 -9.73
C MET A 113 12.19 8.79 -8.22
N ASN A 114 11.41 7.89 -7.61
CA ASN A 114 11.33 7.74 -6.16
C ASN A 114 12.62 7.14 -5.56
N ILE A 115 13.27 6.19 -6.25
CA ILE A 115 14.57 5.65 -5.81
C ILE A 115 15.69 6.71 -5.82
N ARG A 116 15.46 7.84 -6.51
CA ARG A 116 16.38 8.98 -6.60
C ARG A 116 15.91 10.18 -5.77
N ALA A 117 15.06 9.95 -4.78
CA ALA A 117 14.46 11.00 -3.94
C ALA A 117 13.75 12.09 -4.78
N GLY A 118 13.03 11.69 -5.83
CA GLY A 118 12.29 12.58 -6.71
C GLY A 118 13.11 13.26 -7.81
N ARG A 119 14.41 12.99 -7.92
CA ARG A 119 15.26 13.55 -8.98
C ARG A 119 14.97 12.92 -10.34
N LEU A 120 14.90 13.76 -11.37
CA LEU A 120 14.77 13.34 -12.77
C LEU A 120 15.97 12.48 -13.23
N PRO A 121 15.79 11.56 -14.20
CA PRO A 121 16.88 10.87 -14.88
C PRO A 121 17.90 11.85 -15.45
N LYS A 122 19.18 11.45 -15.51
CA LYS A 122 20.23 12.30 -16.11
C LYS A 122 19.87 12.69 -17.54
N ALA A 123 20.28 13.88 -17.95
CA ALA A 123 20.15 14.31 -19.33
C ALA A 123 21.07 13.48 -20.23
N THR A 124 20.63 13.22 -21.46
CA THR A 124 21.46 12.68 -22.54
C THR A 124 22.46 13.73 -23.02
N ALA A 125 23.37 13.35 -23.92
CA ALA A 125 24.30 14.29 -24.55
C ALA A 125 23.60 15.42 -25.33
N SER A 126 22.39 15.17 -25.84
CA SER A 126 21.53 16.13 -26.53
C SER A 126 20.63 16.95 -25.59
N GLY A 127 20.65 16.66 -24.28
CA GLY A 127 19.99 17.45 -23.25
C GLY A 127 18.61 16.96 -22.81
N GLU A 128 18.00 16.00 -23.52
CA GLU A 128 16.71 15.42 -23.14
C GLU A 128 16.83 14.42 -21.98
N ARG A 129 15.71 14.10 -21.34
CA ARG A 129 15.62 13.12 -20.25
C ARG A 129 14.56 12.08 -20.61
N PHE A 130 14.90 10.81 -20.44
CA PHE A 130 14.04 9.69 -20.81
C PHE A 130 13.65 8.86 -19.60
N LEU A 131 12.41 8.37 -19.60
CA LEU A 131 11.94 7.30 -18.74
C LEU A 131 12.11 5.98 -19.48
N HIS A 132 12.72 4.99 -18.85
CA HIS A 132 12.89 3.67 -19.45
C HIS A 132 11.73 2.77 -19.01
N LEU A 133 10.99 2.23 -19.97
CA LEU A 133 9.86 1.34 -19.72
C LEU A 133 10.21 -0.07 -20.22
N PRO A 134 10.07 -1.11 -19.39
CA PRO A 134 10.28 -2.47 -19.87
C PRO A 134 9.18 -2.85 -20.85
N LEU A 135 9.58 -3.49 -21.95
CA LEU A 135 8.64 -4.05 -22.92
C LEU A 135 8.18 -5.43 -22.44
N LYS A 136 6.87 -5.64 -22.43
CA LYS A 136 6.27 -6.97 -22.26
C LYS A 136 5.79 -7.45 -23.62
N LEU A 137 6.57 -8.34 -24.23
CA LEU A 137 6.32 -8.81 -25.60
C LEU A 137 5.38 -10.03 -25.66
N GLY A 138 4.88 -10.54 -24.52
CA GLY A 138 3.86 -11.60 -24.51
C GLY A 138 4.29 -12.92 -25.18
N GLY A 139 5.60 -13.21 -25.20
CA GLY A 139 6.15 -14.39 -25.88
C GLY A 139 6.55 -14.16 -27.34
N ILE A 140 6.39 -12.93 -27.86
CA ILE A 140 6.95 -12.54 -29.15
C ILE A 140 8.45 -12.28 -28.96
N GLU A 141 9.28 -13.09 -29.60
CA GLU A 141 10.70 -12.75 -29.80
C GLU A 141 10.81 -11.84 -31.02
N TRP A 142 11.57 -10.76 -30.86
CA TRP A 142 11.93 -9.81 -31.91
C TRP A 142 13.45 -9.83 -32.06
#